data_AF-A0AAE1FHI2-F1
#
_entry.id   AF-A0AAE1FHI2-F1
#
_cell.length_a   1.000
_cell.length_b   1.000
_cell.length_c   1.000
_cell.angle_alpha   90.00
_cell.angle_beta   90.00
_cell.angle_gamma   90.00
#
_symmetry.space_group_name_H-M   'P 1'
#
loop_
_entity.id
_entity.type
_entity.pdbx_description
1 polymer ?
#
loop_
_entity_poly.entity_id
_entity_poly.type
_entity_poly.pdbx_seq_one_letter_code
_entity_poly.pdbx_strand_id
1 'polypeptide(L)'
;MTSYDPFPSSAIYPTKDDDGNLLETEYGLCAYKDHQTVSIQEMPEKSPAGQLPRSVDIVLDNDLVDKCKPGDRVQVVGIYRCLPNKQGAFTSGTFRTILLANNVILMNKEVSPQISTDDVHKCKKFSKQKNVDVFEMLAKSLAPSIHGHEYIKKALLCMLLGGVEKVLPNGTRLRGVIASLPTMECPETIYQQPTTTLTLQPLCQH
;
A
#
# COMPACT_ATOMS: atom_id res chain seq x y z
N MET A 1 -9.02 7.08 -25.14
CA MET A 1 -7.68 6.53 -25.48
C MET A 1 -7.33 5.30 -24.65
N THR A 2 -8.11 4.94 -23.63
CA THR A 2 -7.99 3.69 -22.86
C THR A 2 -8.91 2.59 -23.37
N SER A 3 -9.92 2.92 -24.17
CA SER A 3 -10.72 1.92 -24.88
C SER A 3 -9.86 1.17 -25.92
N TYR A 4 -10.20 -0.11 -26.12
CA TYR A 4 -9.67 -0.95 -27.18
C TYR A 4 -10.09 -0.48 -28.58
N ASP A 5 -10.91 0.58 -28.65
CA ASP A 5 -11.40 1.13 -29.91
C ASP A 5 -10.29 1.83 -30.69
N PRO A 6 -10.19 1.57 -32.00
CA PRO A 6 -9.06 2.01 -32.83
C PRO A 6 -9.04 3.51 -33.13
N PHE A 7 -10.12 4.26 -32.88
CA PHE A 7 -10.23 5.67 -33.29
C PHE A 7 -10.62 6.59 -32.13
N PRO A 8 -9.94 7.75 -31.97
CA PRO A 8 -10.43 8.80 -31.11
C PRO A 8 -11.71 9.39 -31.72
N SER A 9 -12.85 9.20 -31.05
CA SER A 9 -14.03 10.03 -31.31
C SER A 9 -13.77 11.45 -30.82
N SER A 10 -14.30 12.45 -31.52
CA SER A 10 -14.29 13.82 -31.04
C SER A 10 -15.04 13.91 -29.72
N ALA A 11 -14.46 14.58 -28.72
CA ALA A 11 -15.07 14.79 -27.40
C ALA A 11 -16.22 15.82 -27.41
N ILE A 12 -16.72 16.19 -28.60
CA ILE A 12 -17.80 17.17 -28.76
C ILE A 12 -19.11 16.40 -28.84
N TYR A 13 -20.02 16.71 -27.92
CA TYR A 13 -21.37 16.19 -27.97
C TYR A 13 -22.11 16.82 -29.17
N PRO A 14 -22.71 16.00 -30.06
CA PRO A 14 -23.51 16.54 -31.15
C PRO A 14 -24.76 17.22 -30.57
N THR A 15 -24.99 18.47 -30.97
CA THR A 15 -26.13 19.27 -30.49
C THR A 15 -27.27 19.35 -31.50
N LYS A 16 -27.03 18.89 -32.74
CA LYS A 16 -28.00 18.85 -33.82
C LYS A 16 -27.87 17.54 -34.59
N ASP A 17 -29.00 17.05 -35.06
CA ASP A 17 -29.08 15.93 -36.00
C ASP A 17 -28.74 16.39 -37.44
N ASP A 18 -28.54 15.45 -38.35
CA ASP A 18 -28.28 15.69 -39.78
C ASP A 18 -29.41 16.49 -40.45
N ASP A 19 -30.65 16.34 -39.95
CA ASP A 19 -31.84 17.09 -40.39
C ASP A 19 -32.00 18.46 -39.70
N GLY A 20 -31.07 18.86 -38.83
CA GLY A 20 -31.04 20.17 -38.17
C GLY A 20 -31.92 20.31 -36.92
N ASN A 21 -32.54 19.21 -36.46
CA ASN A 21 -33.27 19.16 -35.21
C ASN A 21 -32.34 19.28 -34.00
N LEU A 22 -32.81 19.91 -32.92
CA LEU A 22 -32.04 20.05 -31.67
C LEU A 22 -32.00 18.69 -30.94
N LEU A 23 -30.80 18.29 -30.51
CA LEU A 23 -30.59 17.10 -29.69
C LEU A 23 -30.41 17.50 -28.23
N GLU A 24 -31.06 16.78 -27.33
CA GLU A 24 -30.86 16.89 -25.88
C GLU A 24 -30.18 15.62 -25.37
N THR A 25 -29.15 15.79 -24.53
CA THR A 25 -28.39 14.66 -24.00
C THR A 25 -29.04 14.12 -22.74
N GLU A 26 -29.56 12.90 -22.81
CA GLU A 26 -30.05 12.19 -21.64
C GLU A 26 -28.91 11.53 -20.87
N TYR A 27 -28.39 12.24 -19.86
CA TYR A 27 -27.28 11.75 -19.03
C TYR A 27 -27.61 10.45 -18.28
N GLY A 28 -28.89 10.17 -17.99
CA GLY A 28 -29.31 8.97 -17.27
C GLY A 28 -29.14 7.65 -18.04
N LEU A 29 -29.12 7.71 -19.38
CA LEU A 29 -28.89 6.54 -20.26
C LEU A 29 -27.44 6.43 -20.72
N CYS A 30 -26.60 7.41 -20.36
CA CYS A 30 -25.19 7.41 -20.69
C CYS A 30 -24.42 6.42 -19.81
N ALA A 31 -23.49 5.69 -20.42
CA ALA A 31 -22.58 4.80 -19.71
C ALA A 31 -21.28 5.54 -19.38
N TYR A 32 -20.92 5.56 -18.10
CA TYR A 32 -19.69 6.14 -17.59
C TYR A 32 -18.76 5.04 -17.08
N LYS A 33 -17.45 5.32 -17.07
CA LYS A 33 -16.43 4.41 -16.54
C LYS A 33 -15.43 5.19 -15.69
N ASP A 34 -15.04 4.59 -14.58
CA ASP A 34 -14.00 5.14 -13.71
C ASP A 34 -12.62 4.91 -14.34
N HIS A 35 -11.77 5.93 -14.24
CA HIS A 35 -10.42 5.94 -14.78
C HIS A 35 -9.46 6.60 -13.78
N GLN A 36 -8.40 5.90 -13.40
CA GLN A 36 -7.37 6.39 -12.48
C GLN A 36 -5.99 6.12 -13.06
N THR A 37 -5.08 7.08 -12.95
CA THR A 37 -3.67 6.90 -13.31
C THR A 37 -2.84 6.86 -12.03
N VAL A 38 -1.98 5.85 -11.91
CA VAL A 38 -1.07 5.65 -10.78
C VAL A 38 0.34 5.45 -11.32
N SER A 39 1.34 6.06 -10.68
CA SER A 39 2.75 5.84 -11.02
C SER A 39 3.38 4.89 -9.99
N ILE A 40 3.94 3.78 -10.46
CA ILE A 40 4.64 2.79 -9.60
C ILE A 40 6.14 2.98 -9.75
N GLN A 41 6.85 2.87 -8.64
CA GLN A 41 8.32 2.92 -8.59
C GLN A 41 8.90 1.53 -8.35
N GLU A 42 10.10 1.30 -8.88
CA GLU A 42 10.89 0.12 -8.58
C GLU A 42 11.18 0.01 -7.07
N MET A 43 11.22 -1.22 -6.57
CA MET A 43 11.46 -1.47 -5.15
C MET A 43 12.92 -1.13 -4.80
N PRO A 44 13.18 -0.27 -3.80
CA PRO A 44 14.52 0.23 -3.51
C PRO A 44 15.50 -0.88 -3.13
N GLU A 45 15.02 -1.95 -2.48
CA GLU A 45 15.80 -3.13 -2.10
C GLU A 45 16.40 -3.89 -3.30
N LYS A 46 15.78 -3.75 -4.49
CA LYS A 46 16.20 -4.44 -5.72
C LYS A 46 16.95 -3.49 -6.69
N SER A 47 16.96 -2.20 -6.41
CA SER A 47 17.60 -1.21 -7.27
C SER A 47 19.11 -1.18 -7.04
N PRO A 48 19.95 -1.13 -8.09
CA PRO A 48 21.40 -0.97 -7.93
C PRO A 48 21.72 0.35 -7.23
N ALA A 49 22.69 0.33 -6.32
CA ALA A 49 23.13 1.51 -5.60
C ALA A 49 23.71 2.56 -6.59
N GLY A 50 23.21 3.80 -6.51
CA GLY A 50 23.71 4.94 -7.29
C GLY A 50 22.85 5.36 -8.49
N GLN A 51 21.73 4.68 -8.77
CA GLN A 51 20.75 5.15 -9.76
C GLN A 51 19.47 5.67 -9.09
N LEU A 52 18.81 6.64 -9.74
CA LEU A 52 17.47 7.07 -9.35
C LEU A 52 16.46 5.98 -9.72
N PRO A 53 15.52 5.64 -8.82
CA PRO A 53 14.53 4.60 -9.09
C PRO A 53 13.66 5.00 -10.29
N ARG A 54 13.45 4.06 -11.20
CA ARG A 54 12.58 4.29 -12.35
C ARG A 54 11.12 4.16 -11.96
N SER A 55 10.28 4.92 -12.64
CA SER A 55 8.83 4.90 -12.47
C SER A 55 8.14 4.52 -13.77
N VAL A 56 6.98 3.89 -13.66
CA VAL A 56 6.11 3.52 -14.77
C VAL A 56 4.70 4.01 -14.47
N ASP A 57 4.08 4.66 -15.46
CA ASP A 57 2.69 5.10 -15.39
C ASP A 57 1.76 3.94 -15.74
N ILE A 58 0.76 3.73 -14.89
CA ILE A 58 -0.22 2.67 -15.00
C ILE A 58 -1.61 3.29 -14.99
N VAL A 59 -2.46 2.82 -15.88
CA VAL A 59 -3.86 3.19 -15.94
C VAL A 59 -4.70 2.05 -15.38
N LEU A 60 -5.57 2.39 -14.43
CA LEU A 60 -6.55 1.53 -13.79
C LEU A 60 -7.94 1.96 -14.28
N ASP A 61 -8.73 1.01 -14.75
CA ASP A 61 -10.10 1.25 -15.22
C ASP A 61 -11.13 0.45 -14.39
N ASN A 62 -12.35 0.97 -14.29
CA ASN A 62 -13.50 0.36 -13.62
C ASN A 62 -13.17 -0.07 -12.17
N ASP A 63 -13.47 -1.32 -11.80
CA ASP A 63 -13.32 -1.88 -10.46
C ASP A 63 -11.88 -1.85 -9.91
N LEU A 64 -10.85 -1.63 -10.75
CA LEU A 64 -9.46 -1.56 -10.28
C LEU A 64 -9.12 -0.22 -9.62
N VAL A 65 -9.97 0.78 -9.76
CA VAL A 65 -9.81 2.10 -9.14
C VAL A 65 -9.87 1.97 -7.60
N ASP A 66 -9.02 2.75 -6.92
CA ASP A 66 -8.86 2.79 -5.45
C ASP A 66 -8.45 1.45 -4.78
N LYS A 67 -8.03 0.44 -5.55
CA LYS A 67 -7.51 -0.83 -4.98
C LYS A 67 -6.15 -0.69 -4.29
N CYS A 68 -5.38 0.35 -4.59
CA CYS A 68 -4.05 0.58 -4.02
C CYS A 68 -3.93 1.97 -3.41
N LYS A 69 -3.29 2.05 -2.24
CA LYS A 69 -2.97 3.31 -1.57
C LYS A 69 -1.49 3.66 -1.78
N PRO A 70 -1.12 4.96 -1.74
CA PRO A 70 0.28 5.34 -1.78
C PRO A 70 1.03 4.71 -0.59
N GLY A 71 2.14 4.03 -0.89
CA GLY A 71 2.95 3.30 0.10
C GLY A 71 2.74 1.78 0.08
N ASP A 72 1.71 1.28 -0.59
CA ASP A 72 1.48 -0.16 -0.71
C ASP A 72 2.47 -0.82 -1.69
N ARG A 73 2.97 -1.99 -1.30
CA ARG A 73 3.68 -2.89 -2.22
C ARG A 73 2.65 -3.61 -3.07
N VAL A 74 2.66 -3.35 -4.38
CA VAL A 74 1.71 -3.93 -5.34
C VAL A 74 2.43 -4.66 -6.47
N GLN A 75 1.79 -5.70 -6.98
CA GLN A 75 2.14 -6.38 -8.21
C GLN A 75 1.03 -6.12 -9.23
N VAL A 76 1.38 -5.48 -10.35
CA VAL A 76 0.43 -5.17 -11.42
C VAL A 76 0.75 -6.00 -12.65
N VAL A 77 -0.29 -6.58 -13.25
CA VAL A 77 -0.21 -7.30 -14.52
C VAL A 77 -1.10 -6.60 -15.52
N GLY A 78 -0.57 -6.32 -16.71
CA GLY A 78 -1.27 -5.54 -17.71
C GLY A 78 -0.57 -5.50 -19.05
N ILE A 79 -1.16 -4.76 -19.98
CA ILE A 79 -0.66 -4.61 -21.35
C ILE A 79 0.13 -3.31 -21.43
N TYR A 80 1.36 -3.40 -21.92
CA TYR A 80 2.20 -2.23 -22.15
C TYR A 80 1.85 -1.57 -23.48
N ARG A 81 1.56 -0.26 -23.46
CA ARG A 81 1.16 0.51 -24.64
C ARG A 81 1.94 1.82 -24.73
N CYS A 82 2.38 2.16 -25.93
CA CYS A 82 3.00 3.44 -26.22
C CYS A 82 1.96 4.37 -26.85
N LEU A 83 1.75 5.54 -26.27
CA LEU A 83 0.91 6.59 -26.84
C LEU A 83 1.80 7.59 -27.61
N PRO A 84 1.59 7.76 -28.92
CA PRO A 84 2.28 8.79 -29.68
C PRO A 84 1.71 10.16 -29.30
N ASN A 85 2.59 11.09 -28.97
CA ASN A 85 2.18 12.48 -28.75
C ASN A 85 2.16 13.20 -30.11
N LYS A 86 0.97 13.30 -30.71
CA LYS A 86 0.77 14.05 -31.95
C LYS A 86 0.30 15.46 -31.61
N GLN A 87 1.17 16.45 -31.77
CA GLN A 87 0.78 17.86 -31.77
C GLN A 87 0.70 18.36 -33.22
N GLY A 88 -0.52 18.37 -33.77
CA GLY A 88 -0.75 18.78 -35.15
C GLY A 88 -0.16 17.80 -36.18
N ALA A 89 0.48 18.33 -37.23
CA ALA A 89 1.06 17.55 -38.34
C ALA A 89 2.46 16.97 -38.03
N PHE A 90 3.08 17.36 -36.92
CA PHE A 90 4.40 16.88 -36.52
C PHE A 90 4.26 15.83 -35.41
N THR A 91 4.80 14.64 -35.67
CA THR A 91 4.92 13.60 -34.63
C THR A 91 6.26 13.76 -33.94
N SER A 92 6.26 14.07 -32.64
CA SER A 92 7.48 13.96 -31.84
C SER A 92 7.92 12.50 -31.81
N GLY A 93 9.22 12.23 -31.96
CA GLY A 93 9.79 10.87 -31.90
C GLY A 93 9.81 10.27 -30.49
N THR A 94 9.36 11.03 -29.49
CA THR A 94 9.23 10.60 -28.10
C THR A 94 7.84 10.01 -27.86
N PHE A 95 7.81 8.75 -27.48
CA PHE A 95 6.57 8.04 -27.14
C PHE A 95 6.39 8.02 -25.63
N ARG A 96 5.21 8.38 -25.15
CA ARG A 96 4.86 8.18 -23.74
C ARG A 96 4.44 6.73 -23.57
N THR A 97 5.03 6.05 -22.61
CA THR A 97 4.67 4.67 -22.30
C THR A 97 3.70 4.64 -21.14
N ILE A 98 2.67 3.82 -21.26
CA ILE A 98 1.68 3.56 -20.22
C ILE A 98 1.43 2.06 -20.14
N LEU A 99 1.05 1.58 -18.98
CA LEU A 99 0.61 0.20 -18.79
C LEU A 99 -0.87 0.18 -18.43
N LEU A 100 -1.67 -0.51 -19.22
CA LEU A 100 -3.08 -0.72 -18.94
C LEU A 100 -3.22 -1.92 -18.01
N ALA A 101 -3.66 -1.71 -16.77
CA ALA A 101 -3.74 -2.78 -15.79
C ALA A 101 -4.92 -3.70 -16.05
N ASN A 102 -4.66 -5.01 -16.04
CA ASN A 102 -5.71 -6.03 -16.02
C ASN A 102 -5.97 -6.51 -14.59
N ASN A 103 -4.93 -6.56 -13.76
CA ASN A 103 -5.04 -7.00 -12.37
C ASN A 103 -4.01 -6.30 -11.47
N VAL A 104 -4.41 -6.01 -10.24
CA VAL A 104 -3.59 -5.41 -9.18
C VAL A 104 -3.66 -6.29 -7.94
N ILE A 105 -2.52 -6.80 -7.51
CA ILE A 105 -2.37 -7.64 -6.32
C ILE A 105 -1.56 -6.88 -5.28
N LEU A 106 -2.15 -6.63 -4.11
CA LEU A 106 -1.45 -6.05 -2.96
C LEU A 106 -0.56 -7.13 -2.33
N MET A 107 0.76 -6.95 -2.39
CA MET A 107 1.72 -7.80 -1.67
C MET A 107 1.77 -7.46 -0.18
N ASN A 108 1.37 -6.23 0.18
CA ASN A 108 1.41 -5.71 1.55
C ASN A 108 0.15 -6.00 2.36
N LYS A 109 -0.85 -6.70 1.79
CA LYS A 109 -1.95 -7.19 2.61
C LYS A 109 -1.33 -8.16 3.60
N GLU A 110 -1.40 -7.80 4.89
CA GLU A 110 -1.44 -8.79 5.96
C GLU A 110 -2.33 -9.89 5.42
N VAL A 111 -1.71 -11.02 5.07
CA VAL A 111 -2.43 -12.19 4.58
C VAL A 111 -3.50 -12.35 5.62
N SER A 112 -4.78 -12.12 5.29
CA SER A 112 -5.86 -12.46 6.20
C SER A 112 -5.57 -13.91 6.50
N PRO A 113 -5.03 -14.23 7.69
CA PRO A 113 -4.44 -15.54 7.87
C PRO A 113 -5.64 -16.46 7.68
N GLN A 114 -5.51 -17.44 6.78
CA GLN A 114 -6.54 -18.43 6.58
C GLN A 114 -6.54 -19.29 7.85
N ILE A 115 -7.14 -18.74 8.92
CA ILE A 115 -7.13 -19.34 10.25
C ILE A 115 -8.09 -20.51 10.18
N SER A 116 -7.52 -21.72 10.18
CA SER A 116 -8.31 -22.93 10.30
C SER A 116 -8.87 -23.07 11.72
N THR A 117 -9.99 -23.79 11.87
CA THR A 117 -10.53 -24.15 13.18
C THR A 117 -9.50 -24.88 14.05
N ASP A 118 -8.61 -25.64 13.41
CA ASP A 118 -7.53 -26.37 14.10
C ASP A 118 -6.50 -25.42 14.73
N ASP A 119 -6.20 -24.30 14.07
CA ASP A 119 -5.23 -23.33 14.60
C ASP A 119 -5.81 -22.60 15.80
N VAL A 120 -7.11 -22.28 15.78
CA VAL A 120 -7.81 -21.76 16.96
C VAL A 120 -7.80 -22.77 18.10
N HIS A 121 -7.96 -24.07 17.80
CA HIS A 121 -7.89 -25.11 18.82
C HIS A 121 -6.49 -25.24 19.44
N LYS A 122 -5.43 -25.20 18.62
CA LYS A 122 -4.04 -25.18 19.08
C LYS A 122 -3.75 -23.97 19.96
N CYS A 123 -4.16 -22.76 19.54
CA CYS A 123 -4.00 -21.54 20.32
C CYS A 123 -4.73 -21.61 21.67
N LYS A 124 -5.97 -22.12 21.70
CA LYS A 124 -6.73 -22.33 22.94
C LYS A 124 -6.10 -23.39 23.85
N LYS A 125 -5.55 -24.46 23.27
CA LYS A 125 -4.83 -25.50 24.02
C LYS A 125 -3.55 -24.92 24.63
N PHE A 126 -2.77 -24.17 23.84
CA PHE A 126 -1.55 -23.50 24.28
C PHE A 126 -1.82 -22.50 25.41
N SER A 127 -2.86 -21.67 25.28
CA SER A 127 -3.26 -20.71 26.33
C SER A 127 -3.68 -21.37 27.65
N LYS A 128 -4.07 -22.65 27.65
CA LYS A 128 -4.53 -23.39 28.85
C LYS A 128 -3.43 -24.25 29.49
N GLN A 129 -2.23 -24.31 28.90
CA GLN A 129 -1.12 -25.07 29.48
C GLN A 129 -0.65 -24.39 30.76
N LYS A 130 -0.86 -25.05 31.91
CA LYS A 130 -0.48 -24.54 33.25
C LYS A 130 1.01 -24.66 33.57
N ASN A 131 1.75 -25.45 32.77
CA ASN A 131 3.15 -25.78 33.06
C ASN A 131 4.15 -24.80 32.43
N VAL A 132 3.69 -23.77 31.70
CA VAL A 132 4.55 -22.84 30.98
C VAL A 132 4.03 -21.42 31.15
N ASP A 133 4.89 -20.51 31.58
CA ASP A 133 4.61 -19.07 31.54
C ASP A 133 4.60 -18.58 30.09
N VAL A 134 3.40 -18.59 29.49
CA VAL A 134 3.17 -18.22 28.09
C VAL A 134 3.78 -16.85 27.76
N PHE A 135 3.66 -15.89 28.70
CA PHE A 135 4.20 -14.55 28.53
C PHE A 135 5.73 -14.54 28.39
N GLU A 136 6.43 -15.32 29.20
CA GLU A 136 7.88 -15.41 29.16
C GLU A 136 8.37 -16.18 27.93
N MET A 137 7.67 -17.25 27.58
CA MET A 137 7.97 -18.02 26.37
C MET A 137 7.85 -17.14 25.12
N LEU A 138 6.78 -16.36 24.98
CA LEU A 138 6.59 -15.43 23.87
C LEU A 138 7.69 -14.35 23.84
N ALA A 139 8.03 -13.77 24.99
CA ALA A 139 9.08 -12.76 25.08
C ALA A 139 10.47 -13.32 24.68
N LYS A 140 10.80 -14.56 25.07
CA LYS A 140 12.05 -15.21 24.68
C LYS A 140 12.07 -15.57 23.19
N SER A 141 10.93 -15.98 22.62
CA SER A 141 10.80 -16.31 21.19
C SER A 141 10.84 -15.10 20.26
N LEU A 142 10.55 -13.89 20.76
CA LEU A 142 10.51 -12.67 19.94
C LEU A 142 11.88 -12.29 19.35
N ALA A 143 12.95 -12.47 20.13
CA ALA A 143 14.32 -12.16 19.70
C ALA A 143 15.28 -13.23 20.26
N PRO A 144 15.36 -14.41 19.63
CA PRO A 144 16.22 -15.50 20.11
C PRO A 144 17.72 -15.18 19.94
N SER A 145 18.06 -14.29 18.99
CA SER A 145 19.44 -13.89 18.69
C SER A 145 20.07 -12.97 19.75
N ILE A 146 19.29 -12.38 20.64
CA ILE A 146 19.77 -11.47 21.69
C ILE A 146 19.76 -12.23 23.02
N HIS A 147 20.91 -12.38 23.66
CA HIS A 147 20.98 -12.95 24.99
C HIS A 147 20.65 -11.89 26.07
N GLY A 148 19.92 -12.27 27.13
CA GLY A 148 19.54 -11.36 28.21
C GLY A 148 18.37 -10.41 27.89
N HIS A 149 18.29 -9.31 28.65
CA HIS A 149 17.28 -8.23 28.52
C HIS A 149 15.81 -8.69 28.55
N GLU A 150 15.45 -9.55 29.51
CA GLU A 150 14.10 -10.14 29.58
C GLU A 150 12.99 -9.08 29.75
N TYR A 151 13.23 -8.04 30.55
CA TYR A 151 12.26 -6.95 30.76
C TYR A 151 12.02 -6.13 29.47
N ILE A 152 13.06 -5.92 28.66
CA ILE A 152 12.94 -5.17 27.40
C ILE A 152 12.13 -5.97 26.38
N LYS A 153 12.38 -7.28 26.27
CA LYS A 153 11.60 -8.16 25.39
C LYS A 153 10.14 -8.26 25.83
N LYS A 154 9.89 -8.36 27.15
CA LYS A 154 8.53 -8.34 27.73
C LYS A 154 7.81 -7.02 27.42
N ALA A 155 8.49 -5.88 27.54
CA ALA A 155 7.94 -4.56 27.18
C ALA A 155 7.65 -4.43 25.67
N LEU A 156 8.55 -4.93 24.82
CA LEU A 156 8.40 -4.90 23.36
C LEU A 156 7.22 -5.78 22.89
N LEU A 157 7.01 -6.93 23.54
CA LEU A 157 5.84 -7.77 23.31
C LEU A 157 4.52 -7.03 23.62
N CYS A 158 4.46 -6.31 24.74
CA CYS A 158 3.30 -5.48 25.09
C CYS A 158 3.07 -4.34 24.08
N MET A 159 4.15 -3.77 23.53
CA MET A 159 4.05 -2.73 22.50
C MET A 159 3.48 -3.28 21.19
N LEU A 160 3.90 -4.48 20.77
CA LEU A 160 3.39 -5.14 19.55
C LEU A 160 1.92 -5.54 19.65
N LEU A 161 1.49 -6.03 20.83
CA LEU A 161 0.08 -6.34 21.08
C LEU A 161 -0.79 -5.08 21.17
N GLY A 162 -0.17 -3.93 21.49
CA GLY A 162 -0.87 -2.69 21.77
C GLY A 162 -1.71 -2.77 23.03
N GLY A 163 -2.53 -1.75 23.25
CA GLY A 163 -3.53 -1.73 24.31
C GLY A 163 -4.91 -1.40 23.76
N VAL A 164 -5.91 -1.53 24.64
CA VAL A 164 -7.31 -1.32 24.29
C VAL A 164 -7.67 0.14 24.48
N GLU A 165 -8.16 0.78 23.43
CA GLU A 165 -8.74 2.12 23.51
C GLU A 165 -10.04 2.06 24.33
N LYS A 166 -10.19 2.96 25.30
CA LYS A 166 -11.42 3.06 26.10
C LYS A 166 -12.17 4.33 25.77
N VAL A 167 -13.43 4.16 25.38
CA VAL A 167 -14.37 5.26 25.18
C VAL A 167 -15.19 5.39 26.45
N LEU A 168 -15.13 6.56 27.09
CA LEU A 168 -15.94 6.86 28.25
C LEU A 168 -17.36 7.27 27.82
N PRO A 169 -18.37 7.10 28.70
CA PRO A 169 -19.75 7.48 28.39
C PRO A 169 -19.95 9.00 28.16
N ASN A 170 -18.96 9.82 28.49
CA ASN A 170 -18.93 11.26 28.23
C ASN A 170 -18.39 11.63 26.83
N GLY A 171 -18.09 10.65 25.98
CA GLY A 171 -17.58 10.87 24.61
C GLY A 171 -16.06 11.05 24.51
N THR A 172 -15.35 11.14 25.63
CA THR A 172 -13.87 11.21 25.63
C THR A 172 -13.27 9.83 25.31
N ARG A 173 -12.26 9.81 24.44
CA ARG A 173 -11.50 8.60 24.10
C ARG A 173 -10.13 8.63 24.76
N LEU A 174 -9.78 7.57 25.48
CA LEU A 174 -8.46 7.38 26.06
C LEU A 174 -7.63 6.46 25.17
N ARG A 175 -6.49 6.98 24.69
CA ARG A 175 -5.56 6.26 23.81
C ARG A 175 -4.95 5.07 24.54
N GLY A 176 -5.20 3.87 24.06
CA GLY A 176 -4.64 2.61 24.58
C GLY A 176 -3.25 2.27 24.03
N VAL A 177 -2.42 3.25 23.63
CA VAL A 177 -1.13 2.97 23.00
C VAL A 177 -0.02 3.00 24.04
N ILE A 178 0.77 1.93 24.10
CA ILE A 178 1.97 1.85 24.95
C ILE A 178 3.15 2.36 24.11
N ALA A 179 3.79 3.44 24.58
CA ALA A 179 5.03 3.93 24.01
C ALA A 179 6.13 3.84 25.09
N SER A 180 7.17 3.05 24.83
CA SER A 180 8.37 2.99 25.66
C SER A 180 9.57 3.37 24.81
N LEU A 181 10.34 4.37 25.24
CA LEU A 181 11.64 4.65 24.66
C LEU A 181 12.65 3.69 25.31
N PRO A 182 13.32 2.79 24.57
CA PRO A 182 14.44 2.05 25.13
C PRO A 182 15.51 3.07 25.51
N THR A 183 15.82 3.16 26.80
CA THR A 183 16.79 4.12 27.34
C THR A 183 18.16 3.86 26.73
N MET A 184 18.75 4.92 26.17
CA MET A 184 20.08 4.95 25.59
C MET A 184 21.12 4.82 26.71
N GLU A 185 21.55 3.60 27.01
CA GLU A 185 22.76 3.35 27.78
C GLU A 185 23.71 2.46 26.96
N CYS A 186 24.90 3.00 26.72
CA CYS A 186 26.08 2.40 26.06
C CYS A 186 25.99 2.16 24.52
N PRO A 187 26.87 2.78 23.71
CA PRO A 187 26.92 2.59 22.25
C PRO A 187 27.34 1.18 21.80
N GLU A 188 27.80 0.32 22.72
CA GLU A 188 28.30 -1.03 22.40
C GLU A 188 27.26 -2.16 22.54
N THR A 189 26.08 -1.88 23.09
CA THR A 189 25.02 -2.89 23.18
C THR A 189 24.22 -2.96 21.87
N ILE A 190 23.83 -4.18 21.51
CA ILE A 190 23.33 -4.73 20.22
C ILE A 190 22.11 -3.99 19.59
N TYR A 191 21.73 -2.80 20.08
CA TYR A 191 20.61 -2.01 19.56
C TYR A 191 20.80 -1.54 18.11
N GLN A 192 22.01 -1.62 17.55
CA GLN A 192 22.27 -1.47 16.12
C GLN A 192 22.30 -2.84 15.41
N GLN A 193 21.23 -3.63 15.50
CA GLN A 193 20.98 -4.54 14.37
C GLN A 193 20.71 -3.64 13.14
N PRO A 194 21.37 -3.88 11.98
CA PRO A 194 21.29 -3.00 10.83
C PRO A 194 19.90 -3.11 10.20
N THR A 195 18.92 -2.48 10.82
CA THR A 195 17.68 -2.11 10.16
C THR A 195 18.06 -0.89 9.35
N THR A 196 18.33 -1.13 8.08
CA THR A 196 18.42 -0.20 6.96
C THR A 196 18.26 1.25 7.37
N THR A 197 19.38 1.98 7.34
CA THR A 197 19.52 3.43 7.53
C THR A 197 18.25 4.20 7.16
N LEU A 198 17.41 4.50 8.15
CA LEU A 198 16.36 5.51 8.02
C LEU A 198 17.09 6.86 8.04
N THR A 199 17.47 7.33 6.86
CA THR A 199 17.84 8.72 6.63
C THR A 199 16.62 9.59 6.94
N LEU A 200 16.58 10.17 8.14
CA LEU A 200 15.74 11.32 8.42
C LEU A 200 16.30 12.51 7.63
N GLN A 201 15.71 12.85 6.49
CA GLN A 201 15.86 14.16 5.89
C GLN A 201 14.89 15.13 6.61
N PRO A 202 15.38 16.25 7.19
CA PRO A 202 14.53 17.38 7.46
C PRO A 202 14.46 18.24 6.19
N LEU A 203 13.30 18.30 5.55
CA LEU A 203 12.98 19.34 4.57
C LEU A 203 11.60 19.91 4.92
N CYS A 204 11.60 20.75 5.96
CA CYS A 204 10.70 21.89 6.04
C CYS A 204 11.52 23.10 5.59
N GLN A 205 11.28 23.55 4.37
CA GLN A 205 11.50 24.95 4.00
C GLN A 205 10.22 25.44 3.31
N HIS A 206 9.88 26.68 3.64
CA HIS A 206 8.74 27.45 3.13
C HIS A 206 8.66 27.49 1.61
#